data_AF-W2SVA2-F1
#
_entry.id   AF-W2SVA2-F1
#
_cell.length_a   1.000
_cell.length_b   1.000
_cell.length_c   1.000
_cell.angle_alpha   90.00
_cell.angle_beta   90.00
_cell.angle_gamma   90.00
#
_symmetry.space_group_name_H-M   'P 1'
#
loop_
_entity.id
_entity.type
_entity.pdbx_description
1 polymer ?
#
loop_
_entity_poly.entity_id
_entity_poly.type
_entity_poly.pdbx_seq_one_letter_code
_entity_poly.pdbx_strand_id
1 'polypeptide(L)'
;MSQRQTNDSSNFRNIFRQDPEENSVELNIYYIPPEKKGIPNSHKPYRISFVEDSNGGCSVRRLVEKKGRKYDRNGVRYTDETYACAATRVFFQITKSIKAKEITFEMNPMRPEVERVLKEHPTTRKFLCEEFLIRTEDRALPPLLLRFLSPGTKLDVYSNPFPEPGDIFIDTAFFDSDVVIFPSFL
;
A
#
# COMPACT_ATOMS: atom_id res chain seq x y z
N MET A 1 14.77 30.31 20.77
CA MET A 1 14.15 29.14 21.42
C MET A 1 12.91 28.76 20.62
N SER A 2 12.71 27.47 20.46
CA SER A 2 11.83 26.79 19.50
C SER A 2 10.35 27.19 19.57
N GLN A 3 9.71 27.40 18.42
CA GLN A 3 8.26 27.20 18.27
C GLN A 3 7.95 26.45 16.97
N ARG A 4 7.75 25.13 17.16
CA ARG A 4 6.72 24.27 16.56
C ARG A 4 6.49 24.41 15.04
N GLN A 5 7.18 23.56 14.28
CA GLN A 5 6.58 22.99 13.06
C GLN A 5 5.37 22.15 13.49
N THR A 6 4.17 22.70 13.29
CA THR A 6 2.94 21.91 13.24
C THR A 6 3.04 20.99 12.03
N ASN A 7 3.40 19.74 12.27
CA ASN A 7 3.26 18.65 11.31
C ASN A 7 1.77 18.41 11.07
N ASP A 8 1.23 19.21 10.16
CA ASP A 8 -0.10 19.05 9.59
C ASP A 8 -0.17 17.63 9.02
N SER A 9 -1.09 16.80 9.54
CA SER A 9 -1.39 15.47 9.03
C SER A 9 -1.82 15.63 7.58
N SER A 10 -0.85 15.45 6.69
CA SER A 10 -1.03 15.77 5.29
C SER A 10 -1.85 14.64 4.67
N ASN A 11 -2.92 15.06 4.00
CA ASN A 11 -3.96 14.23 3.42
C ASN A 11 -3.42 13.38 2.26
N PHE A 12 -2.69 12.31 2.58
CA PHE A 12 -2.21 11.36 1.59
C PHE A 12 -2.99 10.05 1.68
N ARG A 13 -3.40 9.52 0.53
CA ARG A 13 -3.92 8.16 0.39
C ARG A 13 -3.02 7.38 -0.56
N ASN A 14 -2.53 6.22 -0.15
CA ASN A 14 -1.76 5.34 -1.01
C ASN A 14 -2.54 4.08 -1.32
N ILE A 15 -2.55 3.65 -2.57
CA ILE A 15 -3.21 2.41 -3.01
C ILE A 15 -2.21 1.58 -3.81
N PHE A 16 -1.98 0.35 -3.35
CA PHE A 16 -1.31 -0.70 -4.13
C PHE A 16 -2.40 -1.56 -4.77
N ARG A 17 -2.34 -1.81 -6.08
CA ARG A 17 -3.33 -2.63 -6.80
C ARG A 17 -2.68 -3.47 -7.89
N GLN A 18 -3.01 -4.75 -7.96
CA GLN A 18 -2.64 -5.61 -9.10
C GLN A 18 -3.67 -5.47 -10.23
N ASP A 19 -3.22 -5.29 -11.47
CA ASP A 19 -4.08 -5.32 -12.66
C ASP A 19 -3.98 -6.71 -13.31
N PRO A 20 -5.09 -7.43 -13.49
CA PRO A 20 -5.08 -8.74 -14.15
C PRO A 20 -5.02 -8.67 -15.68
N GLU A 21 -5.33 -7.54 -16.33
CA GLU A 21 -5.38 -7.43 -17.80
C GLU A 21 -4.01 -7.12 -18.43
N GLU A 22 -3.15 -6.40 -17.70
CA GLU A 22 -1.73 -6.18 -18.03
C GLU A 22 -0.95 -6.71 -16.83
N ASN A 23 -0.02 -7.69 -17.00
CA ASN A 23 0.80 -8.26 -15.91
C ASN A 23 1.57 -7.14 -15.18
N SER A 24 0.89 -6.49 -14.25
CA SER A 24 1.29 -5.19 -13.74
C SER A 24 0.72 -4.92 -12.36
N VAL A 25 1.38 -3.99 -11.68
CA VAL A 25 0.94 -3.44 -10.40
C VAL A 25 0.96 -1.93 -10.48
N GLU A 26 -0.07 -1.30 -9.93
CA GLU A 26 -0.18 0.13 -9.78
C GLU A 26 0.05 0.56 -8.33
N LEU A 27 0.86 1.59 -8.15
CA LEU A 27 0.91 2.41 -6.95
C LEU A 27 0.27 3.76 -7.26
N ASN A 28 -0.84 4.05 -6.58
CA ASN A 28 -1.55 5.31 -6.69
C ASN A 28 -1.37 6.12 -5.39
N ILE A 29 -0.76 7.30 -5.50
CA ILE A 29 -0.57 8.23 -4.39
C ILE A 29 -1.48 9.43 -4.63
N TYR A 30 -2.46 9.64 -3.76
CA TYR A 30 -3.31 10.81 -3.78
C TYR A 30 -2.74 11.85 -2.83
N TYR A 31 -2.46 13.04 -3.35
CA TYR A 31 -1.91 14.14 -2.57
C TYR A 31 -2.69 15.42 -2.80
N ILE A 32 -2.66 16.33 -1.82
CA ILE A 32 -3.15 17.69 -2.02
C ILE A 32 -1.97 18.55 -2.51
N PRO A 33 -2.05 19.11 -3.74
CA PRO A 33 -1.03 20.03 -4.22
C PRO A 33 -0.87 21.25 -3.29
N PRO A 34 0.34 21.81 -3.14
CA PRO A 34 0.59 22.94 -2.25
C PRO A 34 -0.36 24.12 -2.48
N GLU A 35 -0.70 24.39 -3.74
CA GLU A 35 -1.61 25.47 -4.15
C GLU A 35 -3.09 25.21 -3.83
N LYS A 36 -3.44 23.99 -3.41
CA LYS A 36 -4.82 23.59 -3.11
C LYS A 36 -5.04 23.20 -1.65
N LYS A 37 -4.10 23.50 -0.76
CA LYS A 37 -4.27 23.25 0.69
C LYS A 37 -5.53 23.95 1.22
N GLY A 38 -6.31 23.23 2.03
CA GLY A 38 -7.57 23.72 2.61
C GLY A 38 -8.78 23.64 1.69
N ILE A 39 -8.61 23.26 0.41
CA ILE A 39 -9.73 23.06 -0.52
C ILE A 39 -10.23 21.62 -0.38
N PRO A 40 -11.50 21.38 -0.03
CA PRO A 40 -12.05 20.03 0.02
C PRO A 40 -11.95 19.33 -1.34
N ASN A 41 -11.72 18.02 -1.32
CA ASN A 41 -11.72 17.17 -2.53
C ASN A 41 -10.71 17.57 -3.62
N SER A 42 -9.63 18.27 -3.26
CA SER A 42 -8.61 18.73 -4.20
C SER A 42 -7.47 17.74 -4.46
N HIS A 43 -7.63 16.49 -4.05
CA HIS A 43 -6.61 15.45 -4.19
C HIS A 43 -6.29 15.22 -5.67
N LYS A 44 -5.01 15.13 -6.00
CA LYS A 44 -4.52 14.71 -7.31
C LYS A 44 -3.89 13.33 -7.20
N PRO A 45 -4.20 12.41 -8.13
CA PRO A 45 -3.53 11.13 -8.19
C PRO A 45 -2.13 11.29 -8.82
N TYR A 46 -1.17 10.55 -8.27
CA TYR A 46 0.12 10.27 -8.86
C TYR A 46 0.24 8.77 -9.02
N ARG A 47 0.23 8.29 -10.27
CA ARG A 47 0.22 6.87 -10.61
C ARG A 47 1.60 6.42 -11.10
N ILE A 48 2.07 5.34 -10.49
CA ILE A 48 3.26 4.58 -10.89
C ILE A 48 2.79 3.18 -11.26
N SER A 49 3.10 2.72 -12.47
CA SER A 49 2.81 1.35 -12.91
C SER A 49 4.10 0.56 -13.01
N PHE A 50 4.08 -0.68 -12.58
CA PHE A 50 5.15 -1.66 -12.70
C PHE A 50 4.65 -2.72 -13.66
N VAL A 51 5.25 -2.82 -14.84
CA VAL A 51 4.76 -3.68 -15.91
C VAL A 51 5.81 -4.71 -16.24
N GLU A 52 5.40 -5.98 -16.33
CA GLU A 52 6.25 -7.07 -16.75
C GLU A 52 6.89 -6.77 -18.11
N ASP A 53 8.16 -7.13 -18.21
CA ASP A 53 8.97 -7.03 -19.41
C ASP A 53 9.12 -8.42 -20.03
N SER A 54 9.28 -8.50 -21.35
CA SER A 54 9.40 -9.77 -22.09
C SER A 54 10.57 -10.64 -21.63
N ASN A 55 11.55 -10.04 -20.96
CA ASN A 55 12.74 -10.71 -20.45
C ASN A 55 12.59 -11.19 -18.99
N GLY A 56 11.39 -11.18 -18.41
CA GLY A 56 11.13 -11.60 -17.03
C GLY A 56 11.44 -10.56 -15.95
N GLY A 57 11.84 -9.35 -16.36
CA GLY A 57 12.02 -8.20 -15.48
C GLY A 57 10.76 -7.33 -15.38
N CYS A 58 10.94 -6.08 -14.96
CA CYS A 58 9.88 -5.09 -14.84
C CYS A 58 10.33 -3.70 -15.31
N SER A 59 9.44 -3.00 -16.01
CA SER A 59 9.59 -1.57 -16.32
C SER A 59 8.67 -0.72 -15.44
N VAL A 60 9.21 0.38 -14.91
CA VAL A 60 8.42 1.37 -14.18
C VAL A 60 7.91 2.41 -15.17
N ARG A 61 6.62 2.72 -15.13
CA ARG A 61 5.98 3.80 -15.89
C ARG A 61 5.35 4.77 -14.91
N ARG A 62 5.36 6.06 -15.24
CA ARG A 62 4.61 7.07 -14.50
C ARG A 62 3.66 7.80 -15.43
N LEU A 63 2.44 8.01 -14.97
CA LEU A 63 1.47 8.80 -15.71
C LEU A 63 1.85 10.29 -15.63
N VAL A 64 2.09 10.93 -16.77
CA VAL A 64 2.38 12.36 -16.85
C VAL A 64 1.28 13.05 -17.64
N GLU A 65 0.81 14.18 -17.13
CA GLU A 65 -0.11 15.06 -17.85
C GLU A 65 0.64 16.32 -18.32
N LYS A 66 0.64 16.56 -19.63
CA LYS A 66 1.22 17.77 -20.24
C LYS A 66 0.24 18.36 -21.26
N LYS A 67 -0.11 19.63 -21.09
CA LYS A 67 -1.06 20.35 -21.96
C LYS A 67 -2.38 19.58 -22.17
N GLY A 68 -2.93 19.02 -21.09
CA GLY A 68 -4.18 18.24 -21.11
C GLY A 68 -4.07 16.84 -21.73
N ARG A 69 -2.87 16.40 -22.17
CA ARG A 69 -2.64 15.04 -22.68
C ARG A 69 -1.94 14.20 -21.62
N LYS A 70 -2.48 13.01 -21.36
CA LYS A 70 -1.90 11.99 -20.49
C LYS A 70 -1.06 11.03 -21.32
N TYR A 71 0.15 10.74 -20.86
CA TYR A 71 1.02 9.74 -21.47
C TYR A 71 1.91 9.10 -20.39
N ASP A 72 2.31 7.86 -20.64
CA ASP A 72 3.25 7.18 -19.78
C ASP A 72 4.68 7.61 -20.10
N ARG A 73 5.42 7.95 -19.04
CA ARG A 73 6.85 8.17 -19.12
C ARG A 73 7.56 6.99 -18.48
N ASN A 74 8.39 6.32 -19.27
CA ASN A 74 9.25 5.24 -18.78
C ASN A 74 10.22 5.76 -17.72
N GLY A 75 10.36 4.98 -16.66
CA GLY A 75 11.27 5.17 -15.54
C GLY A 75 12.35 4.09 -15.53
N VAL A 76 12.69 3.64 -14.33
CA VAL A 76 13.71 2.60 -14.10
C VAL A 76 13.23 1.25 -14.64
N ARG A 77 14.16 0.42 -15.11
CA ARG A 77 13.94 -1.00 -15.42
C ARG A 77 14.64 -1.85 -14.36
N TYR A 78 13.91 -2.81 -13.80
CA TYR A 78 14.44 -3.85 -12.94
C TYR A 78 14.62 -5.11 -13.78
N THR A 79 15.86 -5.57 -13.96
CA THR A 79 16.16 -6.76 -14.77
C THR A 79 15.92 -8.06 -14.02
N ASP A 80 16.08 -8.04 -12.70
CA ASP A 80 16.12 -9.24 -11.85
C ASP A 80 15.00 -9.29 -10.82
N GLU A 81 13.99 -8.42 -10.95
CA GLU A 81 12.81 -8.43 -10.10
C GLU A 81 11.52 -8.48 -10.92
N THR A 82 10.57 -9.29 -10.44
CA THR A 82 9.21 -9.28 -10.97
C THR A 82 8.53 -7.95 -10.63
N TYR A 83 7.57 -7.55 -11.46
CA TYR A 83 6.84 -6.30 -11.28
C TYR A 83 6.15 -6.20 -9.91
N ALA A 84 5.62 -7.31 -9.39
CA ALA A 84 4.99 -7.36 -8.08
C ALA A 84 5.99 -7.19 -6.93
N CYS A 85 7.17 -7.82 -7.02
CA CYS A 85 8.25 -7.62 -6.03
C CYS A 85 8.73 -6.18 -6.02
N ALA A 86 9.04 -5.63 -7.20
CA ALA A 86 9.53 -4.26 -7.36
C ALA A 86 8.50 -3.26 -6.81
N ALA A 87 7.23 -3.41 -7.18
CA ALA A 87 6.15 -2.58 -6.67
C ALA A 87 6.00 -2.66 -5.15
N THR A 88 6.09 -3.88 -4.58
CA THR A 88 5.99 -4.08 -3.13
C THR A 88 7.12 -3.36 -2.41
N ARG A 89 8.37 -3.52 -2.87
CA ARG A 89 9.53 -2.83 -2.27
C ARG A 89 9.39 -1.31 -2.36
N VAL A 90 8.96 -0.79 -3.52
CA VAL A 90 8.76 0.66 -3.69
C VAL A 90 7.62 1.17 -2.81
N PHE A 91 6.53 0.42 -2.67
CA PHE A 91 5.45 0.72 -1.72
C PHE A 91 5.97 0.87 -0.29
N PHE A 92 6.80 -0.06 0.19
CA PHE A 92 7.43 0.06 1.52
C PHE A 92 8.33 1.29 1.65
N GLN A 93 9.07 1.66 0.60
CA GLN A 93 9.93 2.85 0.64
C GLN A 93 9.12 4.15 0.68
N ILE A 94 8.03 4.22 -0.09
CA ILE A 94 7.12 5.39 -0.09
C ILE A 94 6.47 5.54 1.27
N THR A 95 5.89 4.46 1.81
CA THR A 95 5.17 4.48 3.10
C THR A 95 6.09 4.79 4.29
N LYS A 96 7.39 4.48 4.20
CA LYS A 96 8.40 4.92 5.19
C LYS A 96 8.65 6.42 5.19
N SER A 97 8.33 7.10 4.11
CA SER A 97 8.70 8.50 3.87
C SER A 97 7.51 9.46 3.97
N ILE A 98 6.30 8.93 4.17
CA ILE A 98 5.08 9.74 4.25
C ILE A 98 4.25 9.39 5.49
N LYS A 99 3.55 10.39 6.02
CA LYS A 99 2.41 10.17 6.93
C LYS A 99 1.15 10.20 6.07
N ALA A 100 0.42 9.09 6.02
CA ALA A 100 -0.81 8.96 5.26
C ALA A 100 -2.03 9.03 6.16
N LYS A 101 -3.16 9.49 5.62
CA LYS A 101 -4.46 9.30 6.28
C LYS A 101 -4.86 7.84 6.15
N GLU A 102 -4.79 7.30 4.93
CA GLU A 102 -5.20 5.94 4.62
C GLU A 102 -4.16 5.27 3.70
N ILE A 103 -3.85 4.00 3.97
CA ILE A 103 -3.08 3.15 3.06
C ILE A 103 -3.94 1.93 2.71
N THR A 104 -4.12 1.68 1.41
CA THR A 104 -4.79 0.49 0.90
C THR A 104 -3.77 -0.45 0.24
N PHE A 105 -3.84 -1.73 0.58
CA PHE A 105 -3.10 -2.82 -0.06
C PHE A 105 -4.08 -3.81 -0.69
N GLU A 106 -4.15 -3.85 -2.02
CA GLU A 106 -5.04 -4.73 -2.79
C GLU A 106 -4.23 -5.75 -3.59
N MET A 107 -4.44 -7.04 -3.31
CA MET A 107 -3.72 -8.14 -3.96
C MET A 107 -4.57 -9.41 -4.04
N ASN A 108 -4.86 -9.84 -5.28
CA ASN A 108 -5.70 -11.00 -5.62
C ASN A 108 -5.16 -11.72 -6.89
N PRO A 109 -4.71 -12.98 -6.81
CA PRO A 109 -4.28 -13.73 -5.61
C PRO A 109 -2.89 -13.29 -5.10
N MET A 110 -2.48 -13.72 -3.90
CA MET A 110 -1.13 -13.47 -3.41
C MET A 110 -0.09 -14.28 -4.21
N ARG A 111 1.01 -13.61 -4.58
CA ARG A 111 2.12 -14.23 -5.31
C ARG A 111 3.18 -14.75 -4.34
N PRO A 112 3.70 -15.99 -4.50
CA PRO A 112 4.73 -16.54 -3.60
C PRO A 112 5.98 -15.67 -3.47
N GLU A 113 6.38 -15.01 -4.55
CA GLU A 113 7.51 -14.08 -4.54
C GLU A 113 7.24 -12.82 -3.69
N VAL A 114 5.98 -12.34 -3.66
CA VAL A 114 5.59 -11.22 -2.80
C VAL A 114 5.52 -11.65 -1.35
N GLU A 115 4.98 -12.84 -1.06
CA GLU A 115 4.97 -13.41 0.28
C GLU A 115 6.39 -13.46 0.87
N ARG A 116 7.37 -13.92 0.07
CA ARG A 116 8.79 -13.91 0.47
C ARG A 116 9.27 -12.49 0.77
N VAL A 117 8.99 -11.51 -0.09
CA VAL A 117 9.35 -10.10 0.14
C VAL A 117 8.73 -9.57 1.43
N LEU A 118 7.47 -9.89 1.73
CA LEU A 118 6.79 -9.48 2.96
C LEU A 118 7.39 -10.13 4.21
N LYS A 119 7.77 -11.41 4.14
CA LYS A 119 8.42 -12.13 5.24
C LYS A 119 9.80 -11.58 5.56
N GLU A 120 10.60 -11.29 4.53
CA GLU A 120 11.97 -10.79 4.65
C GLU A 120 12.05 -9.29 4.96
N HIS A 121 10.97 -8.53 4.74
CA HIS A 121 11.02 -7.09 4.92
C HIS A 121 11.26 -6.71 6.40
N PRO A 122 12.21 -5.80 6.69
CA PRO A 122 12.46 -5.35 8.05
C PRO A 122 11.21 -4.72 8.69
N THR A 123 10.88 -5.14 9.90
CA THR A 123 9.74 -4.64 10.70
C THR A 123 10.11 -3.45 11.59
N THR A 124 11.36 -2.94 11.47
CA THR A 124 11.89 -1.86 12.30
C THR A 124 11.17 -0.52 12.14
N ARG A 125 10.49 -0.31 11.00
CA ARG A 125 9.62 0.84 10.77
C ARG A 125 8.21 0.37 10.47
N LYS A 126 7.26 0.91 11.23
CA LYS A 126 5.83 0.77 11.00
C LYS A 126 5.35 1.83 10.01
N PHE A 127 4.24 1.54 9.35
CA PHE A 127 3.50 2.50 8.54
C PHE A 127 2.96 3.62 9.44
N LEU A 128 3.08 4.85 8.94
CA LEU A 128 2.55 6.04 9.59
C LEU A 128 1.20 6.37 8.93
N CYS A 129 0.15 5.66 9.34
CA CYS A 129 -1.21 5.84 8.84
C CYS A 129 -2.26 5.79 9.94
N GLU A 130 -3.34 6.56 9.76
CA GLU A 130 -4.52 6.51 10.64
C GLU A 130 -5.35 5.27 10.33
N GLU A 131 -5.49 4.93 9.05
CA GLU A 131 -6.27 3.80 8.55
C GLU A 131 -5.44 2.95 7.58
N PHE A 132 -5.50 1.62 7.75
CA PHE A 132 -4.90 0.64 6.87
C PHE A 132 -5.98 -0.31 6.36
N LEU A 133 -6.07 -0.43 5.05
CA LEU A 133 -7.06 -1.23 4.37
C LEU A 133 -6.41 -2.38 3.61
N ILE A 134 -6.89 -3.60 3.83
CA ILE A 134 -6.46 -4.79 3.10
C ILE A 134 -7.62 -5.25 2.22
N ARG A 135 -7.36 -5.45 0.93
CA ARG A 135 -8.29 -6.06 -0.01
C ARG A 135 -7.67 -7.32 -0.58
N THR A 136 -8.18 -8.47 -0.17
CA THR A 136 -7.57 -9.73 -0.56
C THR A 136 -8.53 -10.92 -0.53
N GLU A 137 -8.28 -11.87 -1.42
CA GLU A 137 -8.84 -13.21 -1.50
C GLU A 137 -7.94 -14.23 -0.78
N ASP A 138 -6.79 -13.82 -0.26
CA ASP A 138 -5.80 -14.71 0.37
C ASP A 138 -5.77 -14.53 1.89
N ARG A 139 -6.05 -15.62 2.63
CA ARG A 139 -6.06 -15.63 4.10
C ARG A 139 -4.67 -15.45 4.72
N ALA A 140 -3.61 -15.74 3.98
CA ALA A 140 -2.25 -15.59 4.47
C ALA A 140 -1.74 -14.15 4.38
N LEU A 141 -2.35 -13.28 3.57
CA LEU A 141 -1.87 -11.91 3.38
C LEU A 141 -2.07 -10.99 4.61
N PRO A 142 -3.25 -10.95 5.28
CA PRO A 142 -3.44 -10.09 6.44
C PRO A 142 -2.38 -10.23 7.54
N PRO A 143 -2.05 -11.43 8.06
CA PRO A 143 -1.03 -11.56 9.10
C PRO A 143 0.38 -11.15 8.64
N LEU A 144 0.68 -11.23 7.34
CA LEU A 144 1.95 -10.72 6.79
C LEU A 144 2.03 -9.20 6.81
N LEU A 145 0.90 -8.49 6.68
CA LEU A 145 0.87 -7.03 6.66
C LEU A 145 0.76 -6.40 8.07
N LEU A 146 0.12 -7.09 9.03
CA LEU A 146 -0.05 -6.61 10.41
C LEU A 146 1.27 -6.20 11.07
N ARG A 147 2.36 -6.92 10.79
CA ARG A 147 3.70 -6.64 11.35
C ARG A 147 4.22 -5.25 11.01
N PHE A 148 3.65 -4.57 10.02
CA PHE A 148 4.03 -3.21 9.63
C PHE A 148 3.12 -2.14 10.23
N LEU A 149 2.09 -2.49 10.99
CA LEU A 149 1.19 -1.53 11.61
C LEU A 149 1.67 -1.10 13.00
N SER A 150 1.34 0.15 13.34
CA SER A 150 1.51 0.69 14.68
C SER A 150 0.25 0.39 15.50
N PRO A 151 0.35 0.17 16.82
CA PRO A 151 -0.83 0.11 17.68
C PRO A 151 -1.70 1.36 17.52
N GLY A 152 -3.01 1.18 17.47
CA GLY A 152 -3.99 2.26 17.29
C GLY A 152 -4.29 2.65 15.83
N THR A 153 -3.62 2.05 14.84
CA THR A 153 -4.05 2.16 13.44
C THR A 153 -5.39 1.45 13.23
N LYS A 154 -6.38 2.13 12.64
CA LYS A 154 -7.64 1.50 12.25
C LYS A 154 -7.36 0.50 11.13
N LEU A 155 -7.79 -0.75 11.30
CA LEU A 155 -7.60 -1.80 10.32
C LEU A 155 -8.95 -2.24 9.76
N ASP A 156 -9.09 -2.17 8.44
CA ASP A 156 -10.21 -2.76 7.71
C ASP A 156 -9.69 -3.85 6.77
N VAL A 157 -10.37 -4.99 6.71
CA VAL A 157 -10.02 -6.11 5.82
C VAL A 157 -11.27 -6.46 5.00
N TYR A 158 -11.22 -6.19 3.70
CA TYR A 158 -12.24 -6.62 2.75
C TYR A 158 -11.79 -7.90 2.08
N SER A 159 -12.61 -8.91 2.30
CA SER A 159 -12.36 -10.28 1.90
C SER A 159 -13.53 -10.76 1.05
N ASN A 160 -13.77 -10.11 -0.08
CA ASN A 160 -14.68 -10.67 -1.09
C ASN A 160 -13.89 -11.77 -1.83
N PRO A 161 -14.38 -13.01 -1.99
CA PRO A 161 -15.77 -13.47 -1.83
C PRO A 161 -16.10 -14.17 -0.49
N PHE A 162 -15.28 -14.06 0.55
CA PHE A 162 -15.54 -14.73 1.82
C PHE A 162 -16.81 -14.17 2.49
N PRO A 163 -17.84 -14.99 2.70
CA PRO A 163 -19.13 -14.54 3.21
C PRO A 163 -19.10 -14.20 4.70
N GLU A 164 -18.21 -14.82 5.48
CA GLU A 164 -18.07 -14.56 6.91
C GLU A 164 -16.66 -14.09 7.28
N PRO A 165 -16.50 -13.02 8.09
CA PRO A 165 -15.19 -12.53 8.51
C PRO A 165 -14.36 -13.57 9.28
N GLY A 166 -15.04 -14.49 9.98
CA GLY A 166 -14.39 -15.58 10.71
C GLY A 166 -13.56 -16.47 9.81
N ASP A 167 -13.97 -16.70 8.56
CA ASP A 167 -13.27 -17.59 7.64
C ASP A 167 -11.84 -17.13 7.32
N ILE A 168 -11.54 -15.83 7.42
CA ILE A 168 -10.19 -15.31 7.17
C ILE A 168 -9.30 -15.42 8.40
N PHE A 169 -9.86 -15.23 9.59
CA PHE A 169 -9.08 -15.05 10.81
C PHE A 169 -9.08 -16.27 11.74
N ILE A 170 -10.09 -17.14 11.66
CA ILE A 170 -10.17 -18.39 12.42
C ILE A 170 -8.93 -19.24 12.09
N ASP A 171 -8.27 -19.75 13.13
CA ASP A 171 -7.03 -20.53 13.08
C ASP A 171 -5.78 -19.79 12.54
N THR A 172 -5.82 -18.46 12.47
CA THR A 172 -4.65 -17.65 12.13
C THR A 172 -4.07 -16.96 13.36
N ALA A 173 -2.76 -16.70 13.36
CA ALA A 173 -2.08 -15.89 14.38
C ALA A 173 -2.47 -14.39 14.34
N PHE A 174 -3.57 -14.03 13.66
CA PHE A 174 -4.06 -12.66 13.51
C PHE A 174 -4.37 -12.04 14.87
N PHE A 175 -5.06 -12.78 15.74
CA PHE A 175 -5.43 -12.32 17.07
C PHE A 175 -4.30 -12.39 18.10
N ASP A 176 -3.20 -13.06 17.77
CA ASP A 176 -1.98 -13.07 18.59
C ASP A 176 -1.07 -11.85 18.32
N SER A 177 -1.46 -10.96 17.40
CA SER A 177 -0.68 -9.77 17.06
C SER A 177 -0.86 -8.68 18.11
N ASP A 178 0.25 -8.11 18.61
CA ASP A 178 0.28 -6.94 19.51
C ASP A 178 -0.45 -5.70 18.97
N VAL A 179 -0.81 -5.70 17.68
CA VAL A 179 -1.57 -4.63 17.03
C VAL A 179 -3.07 -4.81 17.24
N VAL A 180 -3.54 -6.05 17.41
CA VAL A 180 -4.95 -6.40 17.60
C VAL A 180 -5.25 -6.41 19.09
N ILE A 181 -5.52 -5.23 19.65
CA ILE A 181 -5.92 -5.10 21.05
C ILE A 181 -7.44 -5.21 21.12
N PHE A 182 -7.94 -6.31 21.67
CA PHE A 182 -9.32 -6.34 22.11
C PHE A 182 -9.48 -5.36 23.27
N PRO A 183 -10.47 -4.45 23.23
CA PRO A 183 -10.83 -3.73 24.44
C PRO A 183 -11.16 -4.78 25.50
N SER A 184 -10.35 -4.85 26.55
CA SER A 184 -10.65 -5.66 27.72
C SER A 184 -12.01 -5.16 28.20
N PHE A 185 -13.03 -6.00 28.14
CA PHE A 185 -14.30 -5.69 28.78
C PHE A 185 -14.01 -5.55 30.28
N LEU A 186 -14.07 -4.31 30.77
CA LEU A 186 -14.23 -3.97 32.19
C LEU A 186 -15.71 -4.10 32.56
#